data_AF-A0A7X5F8R7-F1
#
_entry.id   AF-A0A7X5F8R7-F1
#
_cell.length_a   1.000
_cell.length_b   1.000
_cell.length_c   1.000
_cell.angle_alpha   90.00
_cell.angle_beta   90.00
_cell.angle_gamma   90.00
#
_symmetry.space_group_name_H-M   'P 1'
#
loop_
_entity.id
_entity.type
_entity.pdbx_description
1 polymer ?
#
loop_
_entity_poly.entity_id
_entity_poly.type
_entity_poly.pdbx_seq_one_letter_code
_entity_poly.pdbx_strand_id
1 'polypeptide(L)'
;YWIGATGKWASQAVQCVQKSASGTTGQERTVSCDSGYTVTGGGCDCKEGGDHAERWYNGPSGNGWRCWCNHIAYAAYAICCK
;
A
#
# COMPACT_ATOMS: atom_id res chain seq x y z
N TYR A 1 30.95 -33.37 -17.76
CA TYR A 1 31.32 -32.53 -16.62
C TYR A 1 30.05 -31.86 -16.11
N TRP A 2 29.61 -32.17 -14.89
CA TRP A 2 28.40 -31.58 -14.30
C TRP A 2 28.82 -30.49 -13.33
N ILE A 3 28.43 -29.25 -13.59
CA ILE A 3 28.68 -28.13 -12.70
C ILE A 3 27.49 -28.08 -11.73
N GLY A 4 27.60 -28.77 -10.60
CA GLY A 4 26.62 -28.68 -9.53
C GLY A 4 26.77 -27.34 -8.81
N ALA A 5 25.97 -26.35 -9.16
CA ALA A 5 25.93 -25.09 -8.42
C ALA A 5 25.19 -25.31 -7.09
N THR A 6 25.92 -25.54 -6.00
CA THR A 6 25.39 -25.54 -4.64
C THR A 6 25.24 -24.11 -4.13
N GLY A 7 24.27 -23.38 -4.68
CA GLY A 7 23.84 -22.10 -4.11
C GLY A 7 22.89 -22.35 -2.95
N LYS A 8 23.28 -22.01 -1.71
CA LYS A 8 22.31 -21.88 -0.61
C LYS A 8 21.57 -20.57 -0.82
N TRP A 9 20.27 -20.63 -1.13
CA TRP A 9 19.42 -19.45 -1.11
C TRP A 9 19.34 -18.95 0.33
N ALA A 10 19.88 -17.76 0.58
CA ALA A 10 19.71 -17.10 1.87
C ALA A 10 18.25 -16.67 2.00
N SER A 11 17.48 -17.31 2.87
CA SER A 11 16.14 -16.84 3.22
C SER A 11 16.28 -15.73 4.27
N GLN A 12 16.21 -14.47 3.85
CA GLN A 12 15.94 -13.37 4.77
C GLN A 12 14.44 -13.26 4.99
N ALA A 13 14.02 -13.14 6.25
CA ALA A 13 12.63 -12.92 6.59
C ALA A 13 12.24 -11.49 6.15
N VAL A 14 11.21 -11.37 5.32
CA VAL A 14 10.66 -10.08 4.92
C VAL A 14 9.89 -9.50 6.10
N GLN A 15 10.26 -8.30 6.55
CA GLN A 15 9.55 -7.59 7.60
C GLN A 15 8.58 -6.59 6.97
N CYS A 16 7.28 -6.79 7.18
CA CYS A 16 6.24 -5.88 6.69
C CYS A 16 5.56 -5.10 7.82
N VAL A 17 5.26 -3.83 7.55
CA VAL A 17 4.45 -2.95 8.40
C VAL A 17 3.33 -2.33 7.58
N GLN A 18 2.16 -2.20 8.18
CA GLN A 18 1.05 -1.47 7.58
C GLN A 18 1.04 -0.04 8.14
N LYS A 19 1.02 0.95 7.24
CA LYS A 19 0.78 2.34 7.59
C LYS A 19 -0.60 2.74 7.10
N SER A 20 -1.30 3.58 7.85
CA SER A 20 -2.66 4.02 7.50
C SER A 20 -2.87 5.49 7.82
N ALA A 21 -3.72 6.14 7.04
CA ALA A 21 -4.17 7.51 7.29
C ALA A 21 -5.64 7.66 6.89
N SER A 22 -6.39 8.46 7.64
CA SER A 22 -7.73 8.87 7.25
C SER A 22 -7.66 9.87 6.09
N GLY A 23 -8.57 9.70 5.14
CA GLY A 23 -8.88 10.66 4.09
C GLY A 23 -10.27 11.27 4.32
N THR A 24 -10.42 12.52 3.91
CA THR A 24 -11.64 13.30 3.97
C THR A 24 -12.31 13.34 2.60
N THR A 25 -13.61 13.66 2.60
CA THR A 25 -14.42 13.73 1.39
C THR A 25 -13.78 14.63 0.31
N GLY A 26 -13.63 14.09 -0.91
CA GLY A 26 -13.16 14.86 -2.07
C GLY A 26 -11.66 15.17 -2.06
N GLN A 27 -10.88 14.65 -1.11
CA GLN A 27 -9.43 14.83 -1.06
C GLN A 27 -8.71 13.52 -1.37
N GLU A 28 -7.61 13.61 -2.11
CA GLU A 28 -6.66 12.51 -2.30
C GLU A 28 -5.77 12.34 -1.07
N ARG A 29 -5.40 11.09 -0.75
CA ARG A 29 -4.48 10.76 0.34
C ARG A 29 -3.41 9.81 -0.13
N THR A 30 -2.15 10.15 0.16
CA THR A 30 -1.00 9.28 -0.03
C THR A 30 -0.43 8.85 1.32
N VAL A 31 -0.23 7.55 1.50
CA VAL A 31 0.41 6.94 2.67
C VAL A 31 1.80 6.45 2.26
N SER A 32 2.83 7.15 2.72
CA SER A 32 4.23 6.83 2.37
C SER A 32 4.87 5.88 3.38
N CYS A 33 5.67 4.96 2.87
CA CYS A 33 6.56 4.12 3.66
C CYS A 33 7.72 4.94 4.24
N ASP A 34 8.20 4.54 5.41
CA ASP A 34 9.40 5.13 6.00
C ASP A 34 10.65 4.75 5.20
N SER A 35 11.72 5.51 5.39
CA SER A 35 13.02 5.20 4.76
C SER A 35 13.48 3.78 5.11
N GLY A 36 13.98 3.06 4.11
CA GLY A 36 14.43 1.67 4.25
C GLY A 36 13.33 0.62 4.14
N TYR A 37 12.06 1.01 3.93
CA TYR A 37 10.99 0.11 3.50
C TYR A 37 10.56 0.43 2.07
N THR A 38 10.05 -0.59 1.37
CA THR A 38 9.50 -0.48 0.01
C THR A 38 7.99 -0.72 0.05
N VAL A 39 7.22 0.10 -0.66
CA VAL A 39 5.79 -0.17 -0.85
C VAL A 39 5.60 -1.45 -1.67
N THR A 40 4.87 -2.40 -1.11
CA THR A 40 4.53 -3.69 -1.75
C THR A 40 3.05 -3.80 -2.07
N GLY A 41 2.22 -2.95 -1.48
CA GLY A 41 0.79 -2.90 -1.72
C GLY A 41 0.12 -1.83 -0.87
N GLY A 42 -1.21 -1.82 -0.91
CA GLY A 42 -2.02 -0.90 -0.13
C GLY A 42 -3.48 -0.95 -0.56
N GLY A 43 -4.27 -0.01 -0.05
CA GLY A 43 -5.68 0.06 -0.39
C GLY A 43 -6.41 1.26 0.18
N CYS A 44 -7.70 1.27 -0.10
CA CYS A 44 -8.68 2.26 0.35
C CYS A 44 -9.86 1.56 1.01
N ASP A 45 -10.10 1.75 2.29
CA ASP A 45 -11.39 1.44 2.90
C ASP A 45 -12.31 2.65 2.74
N CYS A 46 -12.99 2.74 1.59
CA CYS A 46 -14.06 3.70 1.39
C CYS A 46 -15.27 3.15 2.15
N LYS A 47 -15.72 3.83 3.21
CA LYS A 47 -16.87 3.33 3.99
C LYS A 47 -18.07 3.14 3.06
N GLU A 48 -18.67 1.95 3.05
CA GLU A 48 -19.93 1.72 2.37
C GLU A 48 -21.05 2.45 3.12
N GLY A 49 -21.86 3.22 2.41
CA GLY A 49 -22.97 3.97 3.05
C GLY A 49 -23.67 5.03 2.20
N GLY A 50 -23.26 5.23 0.95
CA GLY A 50 -24.00 6.10 0.02
C GLY A 50 -23.76 5.69 -1.42
N ASP A 51 -24.72 6.01 -2.28
CA ASP A 51 -24.83 5.63 -3.70
C ASP A 51 -23.66 6.14 -4.60
N HIS A 52 -22.60 6.68 -4.01
CA HIS A 52 -21.47 7.34 -4.69
C HIS A 52 -20.09 7.02 -4.10
N ALA A 53 -19.93 5.91 -3.36
CA ALA A 53 -18.62 5.45 -2.89
C ALA A 53 -17.76 4.90 -4.06
N GLU A 54 -17.42 5.78 -5.00
CA GLU A 54 -16.55 5.44 -6.11
C GLU A 54 -15.09 5.58 -5.66
N ARG A 55 -14.33 4.52 -5.87
CA ARG A 55 -12.88 4.53 -5.73
C ARG A 55 -12.27 5.08 -7.03
N TRP A 56 -12.02 6.38 -7.05
CA TRP A 56 -11.50 7.07 -8.23
C TRP A 56 -10.03 6.72 -8.48
N TYR A 57 -9.26 6.53 -7.41
CA TYR A 57 -7.87 6.10 -7.51
C TYR A 57 -7.48 5.19 -6.35
N ASN A 58 -6.75 4.11 -6.68
CA ASN A 58 -6.19 3.18 -5.71
C ASN A 58 -4.97 2.50 -6.31
N GLY A 59 -3.78 3.00 -5.97
CA GLY A 59 -2.54 2.49 -6.56
C GLY A 59 -1.27 3.06 -5.95
N PRO A 60 -0.11 2.54 -6.35
CA PRO A 60 1.18 3.01 -5.86
C PRO A 60 1.47 4.45 -6.33
N SER A 61 2.12 5.22 -5.46
CA SER A 61 2.61 6.58 -5.74
C SER A 61 3.95 6.78 -5.04
N GLY A 62 5.03 6.79 -5.81
CA GLY A 62 6.39 6.77 -5.27
C GLY A 62 6.60 5.58 -4.32
N ASN A 63 7.17 5.83 -3.15
CA ASN A 63 7.32 4.83 -2.08
C ASN A 63 6.09 4.78 -1.15
N GLY A 64 4.89 4.86 -1.72
CA GLY A 64 3.66 4.94 -0.95
C GLY A 64 2.45 4.45 -1.74
N TRP A 65 1.31 4.45 -1.06
CA TRP A 65 0.03 4.10 -1.66
C TRP A 65 -0.90 5.29 -1.67
N ARG A 66 -1.45 5.59 -2.83
CA ARG A 66 -2.33 6.72 -3.07
C ARG A 66 -3.75 6.24 -3.29
N CYS A 67 -4.66 6.95 -2.66
CA CYS A 67 -6.02 6.55 -2.47
C CYS A 67 -6.94 7.76 -2.58
N TRP A 68 -8.06 7.61 -3.26
CA TRP A 68 -9.10 8.62 -3.33
C TRP A 68 -10.47 7.98 -3.43
N CYS A 69 -11.33 8.23 -2.44
CA CYS A 69 -12.74 7.89 -2.45
C CYS A 69 -13.57 9.16 -2.61
N ASN A 70 -14.56 9.14 -3.50
CA ASN A 70 -15.44 10.28 -3.68
C ASN A 70 -16.54 10.33 -2.60
N HIS A 71 -16.97 11.53 -2.22
CA HIS A 71 -18.14 11.81 -1.38
C HIS A 71 -18.17 11.22 0.06
N ILE A 72 -17.16 10.46 0.48
CA ILE A 72 -17.14 9.82 1.80
C ILE A 72 -15.78 9.89 2.47
N ALA A 73 -15.76 9.86 3.81
CA ALA A 73 -14.56 9.64 4.58
C ALA A 73 -14.06 8.20 4.38
N TYR A 74 -12.74 8.03 4.30
CA TYR A 74 -12.13 6.74 3.99
C TYR A 74 -10.83 6.54 4.77
N ALA A 75 -10.35 5.29 4.83
CA ALA A 75 -9.02 4.98 5.33
C ALA A 75 -8.11 4.52 4.18
N ALA A 76 -7.02 5.22 3.96
CA ALA A 76 -5.97 4.79 3.05
C ALA A 76 -4.92 4.01 3.83
N TYR A 77 -4.33 2.98 3.22
CA TYR A 77 -3.23 2.23 3.82
C TYR A 77 -2.18 1.81 2.78
N ALA A 78 -0.95 1.65 3.26
CA ALA A 78 0.19 1.15 2.51
C ALA A 78 0.84 -0.01 3.28
N ILE A 79 1.24 -1.05 2.55
CA ILE A 79 2.00 -2.19 3.04
C ILE A 79 3.46 -1.96 2.67
N CYS A 80 4.31 -1.79 3.68
CA CYS A 80 5.70 -1.42 3.55
C CYS A 80 6.57 -2.58 4.02
N CYS A 81 7.42 -3.15 3.17
CA CYS A 81 8.25 -4.30 3.52
C CYS A 81 9.75 -4.04 3.30
N LYS A 82 10.61 -4.74 4.03
CA LYS A 82 12.07 -4.73 3.87
C LYS A 82 12.69 -6.08 4.22
#